data_AF-A0A659QEN0-F1
#
_entry.id   AF-A0A659QEN0-F1
#
_cell.length_a   1.000
_cell.length_b   1.000
_cell.length_c   1.000
_cell.angle_alpha   90.00
_cell.angle_beta   90.00
_cell.angle_gamma   90.00
#
_symmetry.space_group_name_H-M   'P 1'
#
loop_
_entity.id
_entity.type
_entity.pdbx_description
1 polymer ?
#
loop_
_entity_poly.entity_id
_entity_poly.type
_entity_poly.pdbx_seq_one_letter_code
_entity_poly.pdbx_strand_id
1 'polypeptide(L)'
;FYTYVCISRDLLVENLGGNEELAMRTIAGLTETALTVSPTGKQNSFASRAYATYALAEVGQKQPRSLAAAFFQPVRDTDQIPAAITRLKQQRASFDSVYGNCADDYRELNVQEGTGSLAELLAFVSQ
;
A
#
# COMPACT_ATOMS: atom_id res chain seq x y z
N PHE A 1 2.27 -11.96 -1.62
CA PHE A 1 1.30 -11.67 -0.53
C PHE A 1 0.62 -10.35 -0.82
N TYR A 2 -0.59 -10.14 -0.29
CA TYR A 2 -1.28 -8.86 -0.30
C TYR A 2 -1.41 -8.36 1.15
N THR A 3 -0.93 -7.15 1.40
CA THR A 3 -1.01 -6.48 2.70
C THR A 3 -1.83 -5.21 2.54
N TYR A 4 -2.76 -4.98 3.46
CA TYR A 4 -3.59 -3.78 3.50
C TYR A 4 -3.40 -3.07 4.83
N VAL A 5 -3.11 -1.77 4.77
CA VAL A 5 -2.97 -0.90 5.93
C VAL A 5 -3.82 0.33 5.69
N CYS A 6 -4.54 0.76 6.71
CA CYS A 6 -5.38 1.96 6.69
C CYS A 6 -5.07 2.78 7.93
N ILE A 7 -4.89 4.09 7.76
CA ILE A 7 -4.54 5.02 8.82
C ILE A 7 -5.55 6.17 8.79
N SER A 8 -6.20 6.44 9.92
CA SER A 8 -6.90 7.72 10.10
C SER A 8 -5.88 8.75 10.56
N ARG A 9 -5.57 9.73 9.71
CA ARG A 9 -4.62 10.80 10.03
C ARG A 9 -5.12 11.63 11.20
N ASP A 10 -6.39 12.03 11.18
CA ASP A 10 -6.99 12.87 12.22
C ASP A 10 -6.92 12.19 13.59
N LEU A 11 -7.29 10.92 13.66
CA LEU A 11 -7.22 10.14 14.89
C LEU A 11 -5.77 9.93 15.34
N LEU A 12 -4.83 9.76 14.41
CA LEU A 12 -3.41 9.67 14.75
C LEU A 12 -2.90 10.98 15.36
N VAL A 13 -3.25 12.13 14.77
CA VAL A 13 -2.87 13.45 15.30
C VAL A 13 -3.47 13.67 16.69
N GLU A 14 -4.74 13.33 16.90
CA GLU A 14 -5.40 13.38 18.21
C GLU A 14 -4.65 12.54 19.24
N ASN A 15 -4.35 11.28 18.91
CA ASN A 15 -3.60 10.36 19.78
C ASN A 15 -2.16 10.82 20.07
N LEU A 16 -1.59 11.66 19.20
CA LEU A 16 -0.27 12.26 19.38
C LEU A 16 -0.33 13.66 19.99
N GLY A 17 -1.46 14.04 20.60
CA GLY A 17 -1.61 15.30 21.33
C GLY A 17 -1.62 16.53 20.42
N GLY A 18 -2.12 16.41 19.19
CA GLY A 18 -2.14 17.48 18.20
C GLY A 18 -0.81 17.68 17.46
N ASN A 19 0.16 16.78 17.62
CA ASN A 19 1.46 16.91 16.98
C ASN A 19 1.45 16.37 15.53
N GLU A 20 1.18 17.25 14.58
CA GLU A 20 1.12 16.92 13.15
C GLU A 20 2.47 16.43 12.59
N GLU A 21 3.59 17.07 12.98
CA GLU A 21 4.93 16.67 12.52
C GLU A 21 5.26 15.24 12.94
N LEU A 22 4.92 14.88 14.18
CA LEU A 22 5.10 13.52 14.68
C LEU A 22 4.21 12.53 13.91
N ALA A 23 2.96 12.90 13.63
CA ALA A 23 2.05 12.06 12.83
C ALA A 23 2.61 11.80 11.42
N MET A 24 3.12 12.83 10.74
CA MET A 24 3.76 12.71 9.42
C MET A 24 4.94 11.74 9.45
N ARG A 25 5.83 11.90 10.43
CA ARG A 25 7.00 11.01 10.63
C ARG A 25 6.58 9.58 10.95
N THR A 26 5.54 9.40 11.75
CA THR A 26 4.99 8.08 12.06
C THR A 26 4.41 7.40 10.82
N ILE A 27 3.65 8.10 9.99
CA ILE A 27 3.08 7.55 8.75
C ILE A 27 4.20 7.17 7.77
N ALA A 28 5.20 8.04 7.60
CA ALA A 28 6.37 7.74 6.77
C ALA A 28 7.12 6.49 7.27
N GLY A 29 7.45 6.44 8.57
CA GLY A 29 8.18 5.32 9.16
C GLY A 29 7.41 4.00 9.10
N LEU A 30 6.10 4.03 9.33
CA LEU A 30 5.24 2.84 9.18
C LEU A 30 5.21 2.36 7.73
N THR A 31 5.07 3.28 6.77
CA THR A 31 5.04 2.97 5.33
C THR A 31 6.37 2.35 4.89
N GLU A 32 7.50 2.97 5.24
CA GLU A 32 8.83 2.43 4.93
C GLU A 32 9.02 1.04 5.53
N THR A 33 8.65 0.86 6.80
CA THR A 33 8.76 -0.42 7.49
C THR A 33 7.92 -1.50 6.81
N ALA A 34 6.66 -1.19 6.46
CA ALA A 34 5.76 -2.12 5.80
C ALA A 34 6.29 -2.60 4.42
N LEU A 35 7.09 -1.76 3.75
CA LEU A 35 7.66 -2.05 2.44
C LEU A 35 9.01 -2.76 2.50
N THR A 36 9.76 -2.62 3.59
CA THR A 36 11.18 -3.03 3.65
C THR A 36 11.48 -4.09 4.69
N VAL A 37 10.60 -4.27 5.70
CA VAL A 37 10.84 -5.21 6.80
C VAL A 37 10.01 -6.49 6.62
N SER A 38 10.71 -7.61 6.50
CA SER A 38 10.09 -8.93 6.41
C SER A 38 9.92 -9.58 7.80
N PRO A 39 8.85 -10.38 8.03
CA PRO A 39 8.66 -11.12 9.28
C PRO A 39 9.84 -12.05 9.61
N THR A 40 10.13 -12.25 10.91
CA THR A 40 11.28 -13.04 11.40
C THR A 40 11.04 -14.56 11.46
N GLY A 41 9.81 -15.01 11.22
CA GLY A 41 9.44 -16.43 11.28
C GLY A 41 10.17 -17.29 10.23
N LYS A 42 10.89 -18.33 10.70
CA LYS A 42 11.65 -19.27 9.85
C LYS A 42 12.61 -18.63 8.82
N GLN A 43 13.12 -17.43 9.10
CA GLN A 43 14.04 -16.72 8.20
C GLN A 43 15.30 -17.55 7.86
N ASN A 44 15.82 -18.32 8.81
CA ASN A 44 17.01 -19.16 8.60
C ASN A 44 16.76 -20.35 7.67
N SER A 45 15.51 -20.68 7.35
CA SER A 45 15.14 -21.83 6.51
C SER A 45 14.55 -21.43 5.15
N PHE A 46 14.04 -20.20 4.99
CA PHE A 46 13.36 -19.75 3.77
C PHE A 46 13.85 -18.41 3.19
N ALA A 47 14.76 -17.71 3.88
CA ALA A 47 15.41 -16.49 3.39
C ALA A 47 14.48 -15.41 2.81
N SER A 48 13.28 -15.22 3.38
CA SER A 48 12.35 -14.18 2.92
C SER A 48 12.77 -12.80 3.45
N ARG A 49 13.80 -12.21 2.85
CA ARG A 49 14.13 -10.78 2.98
C ARG A 49 13.74 -10.10 1.68
N ALA A 50 12.46 -9.81 1.51
CA ALA A 50 11.96 -9.20 0.28
C ALA A 50 11.39 -7.82 0.58
N TYR A 51 11.87 -6.82 -0.16
CA TYR A 51 11.15 -5.57 -0.32
C TYR A 51 9.84 -5.83 -1.05
N ALA A 52 8.84 -5.00 -0.81
CA ALA A 52 7.61 -5.02 -1.58
C ALA A 52 7.92 -4.77 -3.07
N THR A 53 7.43 -5.65 -3.94
CA THR A 53 7.61 -5.53 -5.39
C THR A 53 6.63 -4.55 -6.03
N TYR A 54 5.55 -4.23 -5.32
CA TYR A 54 4.56 -3.24 -5.71
C TYR A 54 3.94 -2.62 -4.45
N ALA A 55 3.67 -1.31 -4.50
CA ALA A 55 2.87 -0.63 -3.49
C ALA A 55 1.93 0.38 -4.15
N LEU A 56 0.75 0.52 -3.57
CA LEU A 56 -0.25 1.52 -3.91
C LEU A 56 -0.66 2.24 -2.64
N ALA A 57 -0.46 3.55 -2.60
CA ALA A 57 -0.97 4.41 -1.55
C ALA A 57 -2.10 5.28 -2.12
N GLU A 58 -3.23 5.32 -1.43
CA GLU A 58 -4.38 6.16 -1.74
C GLU A 58 -4.60 7.14 -0.58
N VAL A 59 -4.87 8.41 -0.88
CA VAL A 59 -5.23 9.44 0.10
C VAL A 59 -6.59 10.01 -0.27
N GLY A 60 -7.44 10.23 0.73
CA GLY A 60 -8.68 10.97 0.56
C GLY A 60 -9.60 10.90 1.77
N GLN A 61 -10.73 11.58 1.66
CA GLN A 61 -11.73 11.68 2.74
C GLN A 61 -12.76 10.54 2.76
N LYS A 62 -12.80 9.73 1.70
CA LYS A 62 -13.73 8.61 1.60
C LYS A 62 -13.28 7.43 2.46
N GLN A 63 -14.24 6.60 2.83
CA GLN A 63 -13.98 5.40 3.62
C GLN A 63 -12.94 4.50 2.90
N PRO A 64 -11.81 4.19 3.56
CA PRO A 64 -10.81 3.28 3.00
C PRO A 64 -11.38 1.89 2.75
N ARG A 65 -10.93 1.25 1.68
CA ARG A 65 -11.45 -0.06 1.24
C ARG A 65 -10.30 -1.01 0.92
N SER A 66 -10.45 -2.26 1.35
CA SER A 66 -9.54 -3.31 0.93
C SER A 66 -9.82 -3.71 -0.52
N LEU A 67 -8.76 -4.01 -1.26
CA LEU A 67 -8.84 -4.55 -2.62
C LEU A 67 -8.64 -6.07 -2.64
N ALA A 68 -8.74 -6.74 -1.48
CA ALA A 68 -8.54 -8.19 -1.35
C ALA A 68 -9.44 -9.03 -2.28
N ALA A 69 -10.62 -8.50 -2.65
CA ALA A 69 -11.52 -9.15 -3.61
C ALA A 69 -10.85 -9.45 -4.97
N ALA A 70 -9.82 -8.69 -5.35
CA ALA A 70 -8.99 -8.95 -6.54
C ALA A 70 -8.35 -10.35 -6.55
N PHE A 71 -8.21 -10.96 -5.37
CA PHE A 71 -7.51 -12.23 -5.16
C PHE A 71 -8.41 -13.34 -4.59
N PHE A 72 -9.73 -13.13 -4.51
CA PHE A 72 -10.66 -14.19 -4.10
C PHE A 72 -10.63 -15.36 -5.08
N GLN A 73 -10.45 -15.06 -6.38
CA GLN A 73 -10.00 -16.05 -7.34
C GLN A 73 -8.47 -16.09 -7.35
N PRO A 74 -7.84 -17.25 -7.08
CA PRO A 74 -6.39 -17.36 -7.06
C PRO A 74 -5.75 -16.90 -8.38
N VAL A 75 -4.60 -16.25 -8.28
CA VAL A 75 -3.73 -15.97 -9.44
C VAL A 75 -2.97 -17.25 -9.77
N ARG A 76 -3.16 -17.77 -10.98
CA ARG A 76 -2.59 -19.07 -11.44
C ARG A 76 -1.71 -18.93 -12.68
N ASP A 77 -1.50 -17.69 -13.12
CA ASP A 77 -0.67 -17.32 -14.24
C ASP A 77 0.78 -17.77 -14.03
N THR A 78 1.52 -18.05 -15.12
CA THR A 78 2.93 -18.42 -15.03
C THR A 78 3.76 -17.29 -14.43
N ASP A 79 3.45 -16.04 -14.81
CA ASP A 79 4.02 -14.85 -14.17
C ASP A 79 2.98 -14.22 -13.23
N GLN A 80 3.05 -14.60 -11.96
CA GLN A 80 2.02 -14.26 -10.98
C GLN A 80 2.05 -12.80 -10.53
N ILE A 81 3.22 -12.15 -10.51
CA ILE A 81 3.35 -10.79 -9.98
C ILE A 81 2.68 -9.75 -10.89
N PRO A 82 2.95 -9.68 -12.21
CA PRO A 82 2.27 -8.74 -13.10
C PRO A 82 0.77 -9.03 -13.17
N ALA A 83 0.38 -10.31 -13.16
CA ALA A 83 -1.03 -10.71 -13.14
C ALA A 83 -1.73 -10.22 -11.86
N ALA A 84 -1.08 -10.34 -10.70
CA ALA A 84 -1.62 -9.85 -9.43
C ALA A 84 -1.75 -8.32 -9.41
N ILE A 85 -0.73 -7.59 -9.91
CA ILE A 85 -0.77 -6.12 -10.01
C ILE A 85 -1.91 -5.68 -10.94
N THR A 86 -2.05 -6.33 -12.10
CA THR A 86 -3.12 -6.05 -13.07
C THR A 86 -4.50 -6.24 -12.42
N ARG A 87 -4.75 -7.37 -11.74
CA ARG A 87 -6.03 -7.62 -11.06
C ARG A 87 -6.30 -6.61 -9.96
N LEU A 88 -5.28 -6.21 -9.20
CA LEU A 88 -5.42 -5.17 -8.17
C LEU A 88 -5.85 -3.82 -8.78
N LYS A 89 -5.16 -3.39 -9.85
CA LYS A 89 -5.49 -2.15 -10.58
C LYS A 89 -6.90 -2.20 -11.18
N GLN A 90 -7.30 -3.34 -11.74
CA GLN A 90 -8.67 -3.56 -12.25
C GLN A 90 -9.72 -3.49 -11.15
N GLN A 91 -9.46 -4.09 -9.98
CA GLN A 91 -10.38 -4.03 -8.84
C GLN A 91 -10.56 -2.59 -8.35
N ARG A 92 -9.46 -1.82 -8.25
CA ARG A 92 -9.49 -0.39 -7.91
C ARG A 92 -10.34 0.39 -8.92
N ALA A 93 -10.07 0.24 -10.21
CA ALA A 93 -10.81 0.93 -11.27
C ALA A 93 -12.30 0.55 -11.29
N SER A 94 -12.63 -0.70 -10.94
CA SER A 94 -14.03 -1.16 -10.82
C SER A 94 -14.75 -0.51 -9.64
N PHE A 95 -14.04 -0.26 -8.53
CA PHE A 95 -14.61 0.54 -7.44
C PHE A 95 -14.87 1.98 -7.91
N ASP A 96 -13.91 2.60 -8.58
CA ASP A 96 -14.03 3.98 -9.03
C ASP A 96 -15.17 4.15 -10.07
N SER A 97 -15.40 3.15 -10.93
CA SER A 97 -16.47 3.20 -11.93
C SER A 97 -17.87 3.06 -11.34
N VAL A 98 -18.03 2.32 -10.23
CA VAL A 98 -19.33 2.06 -9.60
C VAL A 98 -19.66 3.11 -8.52
N TYR A 99 -18.67 3.51 -7.72
CA TYR A 99 -18.87 4.39 -6.57
C TYR A 99 -18.40 5.84 -6.83
N GLY A 100 -17.91 6.12 -8.04
CA GLY A 100 -17.19 7.34 -8.36
C GLY A 100 -15.80 7.37 -7.73
N ASN A 101 -15.10 8.50 -7.83
CA ASN A 101 -13.71 8.62 -7.39
C ASN A 101 -13.49 8.18 -5.93
N CYS A 102 -12.87 7.01 -5.66
CA CYS A 102 -12.79 6.49 -4.29
C CYS A 102 -11.59 7.03 -3.48
N ALA A 103 -10.62 7.67 -4.14
CA ALA A 103 -9.47 8.33 -3.52
C ALA A 103 -9.22 9.66 -4.22
N ASP A 104 -8.77 10.68 -3.50
CA ASP A 104 -8.54 12.01 -4.06
C ASP A 104 -7.24 12.06 -4.87
N ASP A 105 -6.20 11.36 -4.41
CA ASP A 105 -4.96 11.11 -5.16
C ASP A 105 -4.36 9.75 -4.78
N TYR A 106 -3.45 9.25 -5.60
CA TYR A 106 -2.73 8.00 -5.34
C TYR A 106 -1.31 8.04 -5.92
N ARG A 107 -0.42 7.26 -5.31
CA ARG A 107 0.92 6.99 -5.84
C ARG A 107 1.21 5.51 -5.80
N GLU A 108 2.03 5.07 -6.73
CA GLU A 108 2.48 3.69 -6.79
C GLU A 108 3.98 3.60 -7.03
N LEU A 109 4.55 2.50 -6.57
CA LEU A 109 5.86 2.02 -7.00
C LEU A 109 5.68 0.63 -7.57
N ASN A 110 6.41 0.34 -8.65
CA ASN A 110 6.38 -0.96 -9.31
C ASN A 110 7.80 -1.37 -9.69
N VAL A 111 8.32 -2.37 -8.99
CA VAL A 111 9.69 -2.87 -9.20
C VAL A 111 9.83 -3.59 -10.53
N GLN A 112 8.78 -4.24 -11.04
CA GLN A 112 8.85 -4.96 -12.32
C GLN A 112 8.91 -4.01 -13.52
N GLU A 113 8.20 -2.88 -13.42
CA GLU A 113 8.19 -1.85 -14.47
C GLU A 113 9.31 -0.80 -14.28
N GLY A 114 9.96 -0.78 -13.11
CA GLY A 114 10.98 0.21 -12.78
C GLY A 114 10.43 1.64 -12.61
N THR A 115 9.17 1.76 -12.19
CA THR A 115 8.46 3.05 -12.10
C THR A 115 8.10 3.43 -10.68
N GLY A 116 8.04 4.74 -10.43
CA GLY A 116 7.85 5.30 -9.10
C GLY A 116 9.07 5.10 -8.21
N SER A 117 9.00 5.61 -6.98
CA SER A 117 10.08 5.46 -6.01
C SER A 117 9.55 5.42 -4.58
N LEU A 118 10.34 4.81 -3.69
CA LEU A 118 10.05 4.86 -2.25
C LEU A 118 10.01 6.30 -1.74
N ALA A 119 10.94 7.16 -2.19
CA ALA A 119 10.99 8.56 -1.77
C ALA A 119 9.72 9.33 -2.15
N GLU A 120 9.22 9.18 -3.38
CA GLU A 120 7.97 9.81 -3.82
C GLU A 120 6.76 9.28 -3.04
N LEU A 121 6.70 7.97 -2.79
CA LEU A 121 5.62 7.37 -2.01
C LEU A 121 5.63 7.88 -0.57
N LEU A 122 6.81 7.99 0.06
CA LEU A 122 6.96 8.49 1.44
C LEU A 122 6.59 9.97 1.53
N ALA A 123 7.01 10.79 0.58
CA ALA A 123 6.60 12.19 0.50
C ALA A 123 5.08 12.32 0.33
N PHE A 124 4.48 11.46 -0.49
CA PHE A 124 3.03 11.45 -0.74
C PHE A 124 2.21 11.08 0.49
N VAL A 125 2.60 10.05 1.25
CA VAL A 125 1.82 9.62 2.44
C VAL A 125 2.02 10.53 3.65
N SER A 126 3.08 11.35 3.65
CA SER A 126 3.43 12.23 4.77
C SER A 126 3.04 13.70 4.57
N GLN A 127 2.37 14.05 3.48
CA GLN A 127 1.76 15.38 3.28
C GLN A 127 0.63 15.62 4.29
#